data_AF-A0A3D3GD39-F1
#
_entry.id   AF-A0A3D3GD39-F1
#
_cell.length_a   1.000
_cell.length_b   1.000
_cell.length_c   1.000
_cell.angle_alpha   90.00
_cell.angle_beta   90.00
_cell.angle_gamma   90.00
#
_symmetry.space_group_name_H-M   'P 1'
#
loop_
_entity.id
_entity.type
_entity.pdbx_description
1 polymer ?
#
loop_
_entity_poly.entity_id
_entity_poly.type
_entity_poly.pdbx_seq_one_letter_code
_entity_poly.pdbx_strand_id
1 'polypeptide(L)'
;MEFLASMPKKWAKNVRAGPIMDKDDFMINYIGHPISGAIYYQIARHEGYSWMKSFGYSVLMSTFFWEYGVEAFAETPSLQDLIATPVVGSLLGELFYQAIKKIDKNDGKLLRSKTLGSVTKVILNPGGYAVRGLGKMIDSFEKKAKIQSYTSFVAYPIPDHDHNLKNYYVGMQLNFFWE
;
A
#
# COMPACT_ATOMS: atom_id res chain seq x y z
N MET A 1 -25.40 1.57 -15.07
CA MET A 1 -25.26 2.98 -14.63
C MET A 1 -25.75 3.19 -13.19
N GLU A 2 -26.88 2.59 -12.77
CA GLU A 2 -27.39 2.69 -11.37
C GLU A 2 -26.43 2.16 -10.30
N PHE A 3 -25.76 1.03 -10.56
CA PHE A 3 -24.82 0.43 -9.62
C PHE A 3 -23.70 1.39 -9.21
N LEU A 4 -22.99 1.98 -10.19
CA LEU A 4 -21.88 2.92 -9.94
C LEU A 4 -22.35 4.22 -9.26
N ALA A 5 -23.57 4.69 -9.56
CA ALA A 5 -24.14 5.88 -8.94
C ALA A 5 -24.49 5.68 -7.45
N SER A 6 -24.72 4.43 -7.02
CA SER A 6 -25.07 4.10 -5.63
C SER A 6 -23.86 3.91 -4.71
N MET A 7 -22.68 3.68 -5.28
CA MET A 7 -21.43 3.36 -4.55
C MET A 7 -21.04 4.41 -3.49
N PRO A 8 -21.07 5.73 -3.75
CA PRO A 8 -20.68 6.72 -2.74
C PRO A 8 -21.62 6.74 -1.53
N LYS A 9 -22.93 6.54 -1.76
CA LYS A 9 -23.94 6.48 -0.69
C LYS A 9 -23.77 5.21 0.15
N LYS A 10 -23.48 4.08 -0.50
CA LYS A 10 -23.22 2.81 0.18
C LYS A 10 -21.95 2.88 1.02
N TRP A 11 -20.87 3.39 0.44
CA TRP A 11 -19.61 3.65 1.16
C TRP A 11 -19.83 4.54 2.38
N ALA A 12 -20.50 5.69 2.22
CA ALA A 12 -20.75 6.59 3.32
C ALA A 12 -21.62 5.96 4.42
N LYS A 13 -22.58 5.10 4.05
CA LYS A 13 -23.38 4.33 5.01
C LYS A 13 -22.51 3.35 5.80
N ASN A 14 -21.67 2.58 5.11
CA ASN A 14 -20.81 1.56 5.72
C ASN A 14 -19.77 2.18 6.66
N VAL A 15 -19.09 3.25 6.22
CA VAL A 15 -18.14 3.99 7.06
C VAL A 15 -18.80 4.56 8.31
N ARG A 16 -20.02 5.09 8.20
CA ARG A 16 -20.77 5.65 9.33
C ARG A 16 -21.33 4.59 10.29
N ALA A 17 -21.55 3.37 9.82
CA ALA A 17 -22.01 2.28 10.69
C ALA A 17 -20.96 1.89 11.75
N GLY A 18 -19.68 2.18 11.48
CA GLY A 18 -18.57 1.83 12.35
C GLY A 18 -18.18 0.36 12.23
N PRO A 19 -16.99 -0.03 12.75
CA PRO A 19 -16.50 -1.38 12.60
C PRO A 19 -17.38 -2.40 13.33
N ILE A 20 -17.68 -3.51 12.66
CA ILE A 20 -18.39 -4.64 13.25
C ILE A 20 -17.49 -5.88 13.22
N MET A 21 -17.75 -6.83 14.11
CA MET A 21 -17.14 -8.15 13.97
C MET A 21 -17.84 -8.85 12.80
N ASP A 22 -17.19 -8.94 11.64
CA ASP A 22 -17.74 -9.67 10.48
C ASP A 22 -17.72 -11.19 10.73
N LYS A 23 -18.38 -11.95 9.85
CA LYS A 23 -18.38 -13.42 9.87
C LYS A 23 -17.90 -13.99 8.53
N ASP A 24 -16.89 -13.36 7.95
CA ASP A 24 -16.41 -13.74 6.64
C ASP A 24 -15.67 -15.08 6.68
N ASP A 25 -15.47 -15.65 5.49
CA ASP A 25 -14.85 -16.96 5.34
C ASP A 25 -13.45 -16.97 5.97
N PHE A 26 -13.16 -18.02 6.74
CA PHE A 26 -11.88 -18.20 7.45
C PHE A 26 -10.65 -17.99 6.55
N MET A 27 -10.73 -18.38 5.27
CA MET A 27 -9.62 -18.20 4.32
C MET A 27 -9.32 -16.71 4.04
N ILE A 28 -10.34 -15.86 4.01
CA ILE A 28 -10.18 -14.43 3.73
C ILE A 28 -9.53 -13.78 4.95
N ASN A 29 -10.14 -13.93 6.13
CA ASN A 29 -9.72 -13.24 7.37
C ASN A 29 -8.35 -13.69 7.88
N TYR A 30 -8.01 -14.98 7.72
CA TYR A 30 -6.79 -15.54 8.34
C TYR A 30 -5.66 -15.84 7.35
N ILE A 31 -5.89 -15.72 6.04
CA ILE A 31 -4.83 -15.88 5.03
C ILE A 31 -4.75 -14.66 4.13
N GLY A 32 -5.86 -14.25 3.52
CA GLY A 32 -5.90 -13.10 2.61
C GLY A 32 -5.45 -11.81 3.29
N HIS A 33 -6.15 -11.41 4.35
CA HIS A 33 -5.86 -10.19 5.10
C HIS A 33 -4.42 -10.15 5.66
N PRO A 34 -3.91 -11.19 6.34
CA PRO A 34 -2.52 -11.23 6.77
C PRO A 34 -1.50 -11.11 5.61
N ILE A 35 -1.76 -11.70 4.45
CA ILE A 35 -0.90 -11.52 3.27
C ILE A 35 -0.94 -10.06 2.78
N SER A 36 -2.12 -9.43 2.74
CA SER A 36 -2.26 -8.02 2.39
C SER A 36 -1.48 -7.11 3.34
N GLY A 37 -1.59 -7.33 4.64
CA GLY A 37 -0.79 -6.60 5.64
C GLY A 37 0.72 -6.84 5.48
N ALA A 38 1.13 -8.08 5.18
CA ALA A 38 2.53 -8.39 4.90
C ALA A 38 3.07 -7.64 3.68
N ILE A 39 2.26 -7.50 2.63
CA ILE A 39 2.63 -6.72 1.43
C ILE A 39 2.83 -5.25 1.80
N TYR A 40 1.90 -4.62 2.52
CA TYR A 40 2.04 -3.22 2.95
C TYR A 40 3.28 -3.02 3.79
N TYR A 41 3.49 -3.88 4.80
CA TYR A 41 4.69 -3.86 5.64
C TYR A 41 5.98 -3.96 4.80
N GLN A 42 6.03 -4.92 3.87
CA GLN A 42 7.21 -5.17 3.05
C GLN A 42 7.53 -4.03 2.09
N ILE A 43 6.54 -3.32 1.54
CA ILE A 43 6.77 -2.13 0.72
C ILE A 43 7.60 -1.13 1.53
N ALA A 44 7.13 -0.70 2.70
CA ALA A 44 7.88 0.21 3.55
C ALA A 44 9.22 -0.39 4.00
N ARG A 45 9.25 -1.68 4.35
CA ARG A 45 10.47 -2.33 4.86
C ARG A 45 11.59 -2.41 3.81
N HIS A 46 11.24 -2.59 2.54
CA HIS A 46 12.18 -2.59 1.43
C HIS A 46 12.68 -1.19 1.04
N GLU A 47 11.91 -0.13 1.33
CA GLU A 47 12.33 1.28 1.21
C GLU A 47 13.25 1.74 2.36
N GLY A 48 13.67 0.83 3.24
CA GLY A 48 14.64 1.12 4.30
C GLY A 48 14.05 1.60 5.62
N TYR A 49 12.71 1.62 5.76
CA TYR A 49 12.06 1.95 7.02
C TYR A 49 12.37 0.92 8.12
N SER A 50 12.39 1.37 9.38
CA SER A 50 12.52 0.49 10.54
C SER A 50 11.25 -0.33 10.75
N TRP A 51 11.36 -1.42 11.51
CA TRP A 51 10.22 -2.32 11.78
C TRP A 51 8.98 -1.59 12.30
N MET A 52 9.14 -0.63 13.23
CA MET A 52 8.02 0.18 13.73
C MET A 52 7.40 1.10 12.68
N LYS A 53 8.22 1.73 11.83
CA LYS A 53 7.69 2.60 10.78
C LYS A 53 6.98 1.78 9.70
N SER A 54 7.52 0.61 9.36
CA SER A 54 6.88 -0.34 8.45
C SER A 54 5.57 -0.89 9.02
N PHE A 55 5.52 -1.18 10.33
CA PHE A 55 4.29 -1.56 11.02
C PHE A 55 3.27 -0.43 10.97
N GLY A 56 3.65 0.80 11.29
CA GLY A 56 2.76 1.97 11.19
C GLY A 56 2.23 2.17 9.77
N TYR A 57 3.08 1.99 8.75
CA TYR A 57 2.63 2.02 7.36
C TYR A 57 1.62 0.90 7.04
N SER A 58 1.86 -0.33 7.51
CA SER A 58 0.89 -1.42 7.38
C SER A 58 -0.44 -1.09 8.06
N VAL A 59 -0.43 -0.51 9.26
CA VAL A 59 -1.65 -0.07 9.95
C VAL A 59 -2.40 0.95 9.11
N LEU A 60 -1.71 1.98 8.60
CA LEU A 60 -2.35 3.02 7.78
C LEU A 60 -2.97 2.45 6.50
N MET A 61 -2.26 1.56 5.80
CA MET A 61 -2.74 0.97 4.55
C MET A 61 -3.88 -0.02 4.79
N SER A 62 -3.76 -0.90 5.78
CA SER A 62 -4.83 -1.83 6.15
C SER A 62 -6.10 -1.08 6.55
N THR A 63 -5.98 -0.04 7.38
CA THR A 63 -7.14 0.70 7.88
C THR A 63 -7.74 1.63 6.83
N PHE A 64 -6.97 2.57 6.29
CA PHE A 64 -7.55 3.67 5.52
C PHE A 64 -7.67 3.35 4.04
N PHE A 65 -6.68 2.65 3.48
CA PHE A 65 -6.70 2.31 2.07
C PHE A 65 -7.60 1.10 1.81
N TRP A 66 -7.44 0.03 2.59
CA TRP A 66 -8.21 -1.20 2.38
C TRP A 66 -9.60 -1.14 3.03
N GLU A 67 -9.69 -1.25 4.36
CA GLU A 67 -10.97 -1.39 5.09
C GLU A 67 -11.92 -0.21 4.83
N TYR A 68 -11.50 1.00 5.18
CA TYR A 68 -12.32 2.20 5.01
C TYR A 68 -12.32 2.74 3.59
N GLY A 69 -11.40 2.30 2.73
CA GLY A 69 -11.27 2.77 1.36
C GLY A 69 -12.01 1.86 0.40
N VAL A 70 -11.36 0.75 0.02
CA VAL A 70 -11.83 -0.19 -1.00
C VAL A 70 -12.99 -1.05 -0.50
N GLU A 71 -12.86 -1.65 0.68
CA GLU A 71 -13.81 -2.63 1.20
C GLU A 71 -15.13 -2.00 1.63
N ALA A 72 -15.07 -0.80 2.19
CA ALA A 72 -16.24 -0.01 2.57
C ALA A 72 -17.25 0.23 1.43
N PHE A 73 -16.85 0.11 0.15
CA PHE A 73 -17.80 0.17 -0.98
C PHE A 73 -18.69 -1.08 -1.08
N ALA A 74 -18.18 -2.23 -0.64
CA ALA A 74 -18.89 -3.49 -0.64
C ALA A 74 -19.57 -3.74 0.71
N GLU A 75 -18.84 -3.56 1.82
CA GLU A 75 -19.19 -4.09 3.14
C GLU A 75 -18.89 -3.08 4.26
N THR A 76 -19.35 -3.38 5.48
CA THR A 76 -19.04 -2.54 6.65
C THR A 76 -17.64 -2.89 7.15
N PRO A 77 -16.76 -1.92 7.46
CA PRO A 77 -15.40 -2.21 7.89
C PRO A 77 -15.33 -3.23 9.03
N SER A 78 -14.35 -4.12 8.96
CA SER A 78 -14.19 -5.20 9.93
C SER A 78 -13.38 -4.79 11.14
N LEU A 79 -13.89 -5.03 12.35
CA LEU A 79 -13.14 -4.76 13.57
C LEU A 79 -11.95 -5.72 13.74
N GLN A 80 -12.11 -7.00 13.38
CA GLN A 80 -10.99 -7.94 13.46
C GLN A 80 -9.89 -7.59 12.47
N ASP A 81 -10.23 -7.19 11.25
CA ASP A 81 -9.22 -6.97 10.21
C ASP A 81 -8.45 -5.67 10.44
N LEU A 82 -9.06 -4.67 11.08
CA LEU A 82 -8.35 -3.48 11.57
C LEU A 82 -7.20 -3.81 12.54
N ILE A 83 -7.24 -4.97 13.19
CA ILE A 83 -6.22 -5.41 14.15
C ILE A 83 -5.36 -6.53 13.56
N ALA A 84 -5.99 -7.62 13.13
CA ALA A 84 -5.34 -8.83 12.67
C ALA A 84 -4.50 -8.57 11.40
N THR A 85 -5.06 -7.85 10.42
CA THR A 85 -4.38 -7.54 9.15
C THR A 85 -3.02 -6.87 9.38
N PRO A 86 -2.92 -5.71 10.07
CA PRO A 86 -1.62 -5.08 10.25
C PRO A 86 -0.72 -5.82 11.24
N VAL A 87 -1.27 -6.43 12.29
CA VAL A 87 -0.45 -7.11 13.32
C VAL A 87 0.14 -8.42 12.79
N VAL A 88 -0.72 -9.35 12.36
CA VAL A 88 -0.29 -10.65 11.83
C VAL A 88 0.46 -10.45 10.52
N GLY A 89 -0.05 -9.55 9.66
CA GLY A 89 0.60 -9.23 8.39
C GLY A 89 2.00 -8.65 8.56
N SER A 90 2.22 -7.73 9.50
CA SER A 90 3.58 -7.19 9.72
C SER A 90 4.55 -8.24 10.26
N LEU A 91 4.10 -9.15 11.13
CA LEU A 91 4.93 -10.26 11.60
C LEU A 91 5.32 -11.18 10.44
N LEU A 92 4.34 -11.57 9.62
CA LEU A 92 4.57 -12.38 8.42
C LEU A 92 5.48 -11.68 7.41
N GLY A 93 5.26 -10.38 7.19
CA GLY A 93 6.05 -9.52 6.31
C GLY A 93 7.50 -9.40 6.74
N GLU A 94 7.78 -9.26 8.04
CA GLU A 94 9.16 -9.26 8.55
C GLU A 94 9.81 -10.64 8.39
N LEU A 95 9.10 -11.74 8.63
CA LEU A 95 9.62 -13.08 8.38
C LEU A 95 10.03 -13.26 6.91
N PHE A 96 9.15 -12.87 5.98
CA PHE A 96 9.42 -12.92 4.56
C PHE A 96 10.58 -12.01 4.15
N TYR A 97 10.61 -10.78 4.66
CA TYR A 97 11.70 -9.83 4.42
C TYR A 97 13.06 -10.39 4.87
N GLN A 98 13.12 -11.01 6.05
CA GLN A 98 14.34 -11.62 6.56
C GLN A 98 14.76 -12.85 5.74
N ALA A 99 13.80 -13.67 5.30
CA ALA A 99 14.07 -14.80 4.42
C ALA A 99 14.65 -14.35 3.07
N ILE A 100 14.08 -13.30 2.46
CA ILE A 100 14.61 -12.67 1.23
C ILE A 100 16.03 -12.17 1.46
N LYS A 101 16.30 -11.45 2.56
CA LYS A 101 17.65 -10.97 2.89
C LYS A 101 18.66 -12.09 3.08
N LYS A 102 18.26 -13.23 3.67
CA LYS A 102 19.14 -14.40 3.80
C LYS A 102 19.50 -14.97 2.44
N ILE A 103 18.54 -15.04 1.50
CA ILE A 103 18.79 -15.47 0.12
C ILE A 103 19.75 -14.48 -0.58
N ASP A 104 19.52 -13.18 -0.44
CA ASP A 104 20.35 -12.15 -1.07
C ASP A 104 21.80 -12.17 -0.54
N LYS A 105 21.97 -12.36 0.79
CA LYS A 105 23.29 -12.54 1.41
C LYS A 105 24.03 -13.80 0.94
N ASN A 106 23.31 -14.77 0.37
CA ASN A 106 23.85 -16.01 -0.17
C ASN A 106 23.95 -15.99 -1.70
N ASP A 107 24.35 -14.85 -2.27
CA ASP A 107 24.45 -14.60 -3.72
C ASP A 107 23.15 -14.88 -4.51
N GLY A 108 22.00 -14.69 -3.86
CA GLY A 108 20.69 -15.00 -4.43
C GLY A 108 20.38 -16.49 -4.52
N LYS A 109 21.16 -17.37 -3.87
CA LYS A 109 20.95 -18.82 -3.90
C LYS A 109 20.10 -19.29 -2.72
N LEU A 110 19.14 -20.17 -3.00
CA LEU A 110 18.48 -21.00 -2.01
C LEU A 110 18.80 -22.46 -2.31
N LEU A 111 19.23 -23.24 -1.31
CA LEU A 111 19.69 -24.63 -1.49
C LEU A 111 20.68 -24.80 -2.66
N ARG A 112 21.67 -23.90 -2.74
CA ARG A 112 22.69 -23.83 -3.82
C ARG A 112 22.14 -23.46 -5.22
N SER A 113 20.85 -23.20 -5.38
CA SER A 113 20.23 -22.81 -6.66
C SER A 113 19.83 -21.34 -6.71
N LYS A 114 20.31 -20.60 -7.73
CA LYS A 114 19.90 -19.21 -8.01
C LYS A 114 18.46 -19.13 -8.48
N THR A 115 18.01 -20.08 -9.30
CA THR A 115 16.63 -20.13 -9.81
C THR A 115 15.65 -20.29 -8.65
N LEU A 116 15.95 -21.22 -7.74
CA LEU A 116 15.11 -21.45 -6.57
C LEU A 116 15.05 -20.19 -5.68
N GLY A 117 16.20 -19.55 -5.43
CA GLY A 117 16.24 -18.30 -4.68
C GLY A 117 15.40 -17.19 -5.33
N SER A 118 15.48 -17.02 -6.65
CA SER A 118 14.68 -16.04 -7.38
C SER A 118 13.17 -16.32 -7.30
N VAL A 119 12.75 -17.57 -7.50
CA VAL A 119 11.32 -17.96 -7.42
C VAL A 119 10.79 -17.74 -6.01
N THR A 120 11.54 -18.17 -4.98
CA THR A 120 11.14 -17.96 -3.60
C THR A 120 11.00 -16.48 -3.27
N LYS A 121 11.91 -15.61 -3.73
CA LYS A 121 11.78 -14.16 -3.50
C LYS A 121 10.52 -13.56 -4.12
N VAL A 122 10.08 -14.04 -5.29
CA VAL A 122 8.82 -13.59 -5.91
C VAL A 122 7.61 -14.02 -5.07
N ILE A 123 7.60 -15.26 -4.59
CA ILE A 123 6.52 -15.79 -3.74
C ILE A 123 6.45 -15.05 -2.41
N LEU A 124 7.60 -14.73 -1.81
CA LEU A 124 7.68 -14.08 -0.50
C LEU A 124 7.44 -12.56 -0.53
N ASN A 125 7.46 -11.92 -1.71
CA ASN A 125 7.18 -10.49 -1.85
C ASN A 125 6.49 -10.19 -3.18
N PRO A 126 5.28 -10.73 -3.42
CA PRO A 126 4.60 -10.57 -4.69
C PRO A 126 4.28 -9.09 -4.98
N GLY A 127 3.89 -8.32 -3.96
CA GLY A 127 3.61 -6.90 -4.07
C GLY A 127 4.83 -6.07 -4.48
N GLY A 128 6.00 -6.31 -3.87
CA GLY A 128 7.23 -5.61 -4.24
C GLY A 128 7.69 -5.89 -5.66
N TYR A 129 7.50 -7.13 -6.15
CA TYR A 129 7.80 -7.45 -7.55
C TYR A 129 6.78 -6.82 -8.52
N ALA A 130 5.50 -6.76 -8.15
CA ALA A 130 4.46 -6.08 -8.93
C ALA A 130 4.76 -4.57 -9.04
N VAL A 131 5.06 -3.90 -7.92
CA VAL A 131 5.41 -2.47 -7.89
C VAL A 131 6.65 -2.18 -8.74
N ARG A 132 7.70 -3.00 -8.64
CA ARG A 132 8.90 -2.87 -9.50
C ARG A 132 8.59 -3.09 -10.97
N GLY A 133 7.70 -4.02 -11.29
CA GLY A 133 7.25 -4.28 -12.66
C GLY A 133 6.54 -3.07 -13.24
N LEU A 134 5.60 -2.50 -12.49
CA LEU A 134 4.89 -1.28 -12.86
C LEU A 134 5.83 -0.09 -13.03
N GLY A 135 6.77 0.11 -12.10
CA GLY A 135 7.79 1.15 -12.19
C GLY A 135 8.57 1.07 -13.50
N LYS A 136 9.09 -0.12 -13.85
CA LYS A 136 9.80 -0.31 -15.13
C LYS A 136 8.95 -0.02 -16.36
N MET A 137 7.65 -0.29 -16.31
CA MET A 137 6.74 0.04 -17.41
C MET A 137 6.55 1.55 -17.56
N ILE A 138 6.37 2.25 -16.43
CA ILE A 138 6.27 3.71 -16.40
C ILE A 138 7.57 4.34 -16.90
N ASP A 139 8.73 3.92 -16.37
CA ASP A 139 10.04 4.40 -16.80
C ASP A 139 10.26 4.18 -18.31
N SER A 140 9.84 3.02 -18.83
CA SER A 140 9.93 2.74 -20.27
C SER A 140 9.01 3.62 -21.11
N PHE A 141 7.83 3.98 -20.59
CA PHE A 141 6.91 4.90 -21.25
C PHE A 141 7.48 6.32 -21.25
N GLU A 142 7.92 6.80 -20.08
CA GLU A 142 8.58 8.10 -19.91
C GLU A 142 9.75 8.27 -20.88
N LYS A 143 10.64 7.28 -20.94
CA LYS A 143 11.78 7.30 -21.88
C LYS A 143 11.36 7.30 -23.36
N LYS A 144 10.32 6.56 -23.74
CA LYS A 144 9.84 6.51 -25.14
C LYS A 144 9.10 7.79 -25.53
N ALA A 145 8.31 8.33 -24.61
CA ALA A 145 7.54 9.54 -24.80
C ALA A 145 8.39 10.80 -24.64
N LYS A 146 9.63 10.66 -24.15
CA LYS A 146 10.51 11.77 -23.73
C LYS A 146 9.84 12.68 -22.70
N ILE A 147 9.09 12.07 -21.79
CA ILE A 147 8.41 12.75 -20.71
C ILE A 147 9.14 12.40 -19.42
N GLN A 148 9.54 13.41 -18.64
CA GLN A 148 9.94 13.21 -17.24
C GLN A 148 8.80 13.65 -16.33
N SER A 149 8.47 12.85 -15.31
CA SER A 149 7.47 13.23 -14.31
C SER A 149 8.05 13.26 -12.90
N TYR A 150 7.60 14.23 -12.09
CA TYR A 150 7.85 14.20 -10.65
C TYR A 150 6.67 14.78 -9.87
N THR A 151 6.47 14.23 -8.67
CA THR A 151 5.45 14.69 -7.73
C THR A 151 6.10 15.60 -6.69
N SER A 152 5.57 16.81 -6.53
CA SER A 152 5.99 17.76 -5.48
C SER A 152 4.82 18.11 -4.57
N PHE A 153 5.10 18.31 -3.28
CA PHE A 153 4.15 18.93 -2.37
C PHE A 153 4.34 20.45 -2.44
N VAL A 154 3.26 21.18 -2.68
CA VAL A 154 3.28 22.64 -2.85
C VAL A 154 2.31 23.27 -1.88
N ALA A 155 2.77 24.31 -1.17
CA ALA A 155 1.92 25.11 -0.30
C ALA A 155 1.42 26.34 -1.06
N TYR A 156 0.11 26.44 -1.27
CA TYR A 156 -0.53 27.62 -1.85
C TYR A 156 -1.07 28.51 -0.72
N PRO A 157 -0.71 29.80 -0.67
CA PRO A 157 -1.28 30.71 0.31
C PRO A 157 -2.79 30.85 0.06
N ILE A 158 -3.58 30.83 1.14
CA ILE A 158 -5.02 31.14 1.06
C ILE A 158 -5.14 32.65 1.04
N PRO A 159 -5.70 33.27 -0.02
CA PRO A 159 -5.98 34.70 0.00
C PRO A 159 -7.06 34.96 1.04
N ASP A 160 -6.68 35.51 2.19
CA ASP A 160 -7.61 36.05 3.16
C ASP A 160 -7.82 37.54 2.84
N HIS A 161 -9.05 38.02 3.03
CA HIS A 161 -9.41 39.43 2.78
C HIS A 161 -8.63 40.41 3.68
N ASP A 162 -7.91 39.91 4.69
CA ASP A 162 -7.32 40.67 5.78
C ASP A 162 -5.78 40.68 5.80
N HIS A 163 -5.13 40.42 4.66
CA HIS A 163 -3.66 40.49 4.46
C HIS A 163 -2.79 39.69 5.46
N ASN A 164 -3.38 38.77 6.24
CA ASN A 164 -2.66 37.85 7.12
C ASN A 164 -2.38 36.54 6.38
N LEU A 165 -1.15 36.37 5.88
CA LEU A 165 -0.67 35.17 5.18
C LEU A 165 -0.43 33.97 6.12
N LYS A 166 -1.37 33.67 7.02
CA LYS A 166 -1.19 32.60 8.04
C LYS A 166 -1.70 31.24 7.59
N ASN A 167 -2.49 31.16 6.53
CA ASN A 167 -3.14 29.93 6.10
C ASN A 167 -2.62 29.47 4.73
N TYR A 168 -2.36 28.17 4.58
CA TYR A 168 -1.86 27.54 3.37
C TYR A 168 -2.65 26.26 3.05
N TYR A 169 -2.93 26.01 1.77
CA TYR A 169 -3.28 24.69 1.29
C TYR A 169 -2.00 23.93 0.95
N VAL A 170 -1.82 22.74 1.51
CA VAL A 170 -0.82 21.80 0.99
C VAL A 170 -1.49 20.98 -0.10
N GLY A 171 -1.05 21.19 -1.34
CA GLY A 171 -1.45 20.42 -2.50
C GLY A 171 -0.35 19.48 -2.96
N MET A 172 -0.73 18.46 -3.72
CA MET A 172 0.19 17.61 -4.48
C MET A 172 0.17 18.08 -5.93
N GLN A 173 1.32 18.45 -6.47
CA GLN A 173 1.49 18.86 -7.86
C GLN A 173 2.21 17.77 -8.64
N LEU A 174 1.63 17.37 -9.76
CA LEU A 174 2.26 16.50 -10.75
C LEU A 174 2.87 17.37 -11.84
N ASN A 175 4.17 17.26 -12.04
CA ASN A 175 4.88 18.03 -13.05
C ASN A 175 5.34 17.09 -14.16
N PHE A 176 5.18 17.54 -15.41
CA PHE A 176 5.59 16.81 -16.61
C PHE A 176 6.50 17.71 -17.45
N PHE A 177 7.63 17.18 -17.87
CA PHE A 177 8.61 17.87 -18.72
C PHE A 177 8.81 17.06 -19.98
N TRP A 178 8.95 17.75 -21.11
CA TRP A 178 9.22 17.14 -22.41
C TRP A 178 10.67 17.44 -22.80
N GLU A 179 11.43 16.44 -23.26
CA GLU A 179 12.76 16.61 -23.86
C GLU A 179 12.73 16.79 -25.38
#